data_AF-E4ZHS9-F1
#
_entry.id   AF-E4ZHS9-F1
#
_cell.length_a   1.000
_cell.length_b   1.000
_cell.length_c   1.000
_cell.angle_alpha   90.00
_cell.angle_beta   90.00
_cell.angle_gamma   90.00
#
_symmetry.space_group_name_H-M   'P 1'
#
loop_
_entity.id
_entity.type
_entity.pdbx_description
1 polymer ?
#
loop_
_entity_poly.entity_id
_entity_poly.type
_entity_poly.pdbx_seq_one_letter_code
_entity_poly.pdbx_strand_id
1 'polypeptide(L)'
;MEEEQAAHHLLNVLEERSLNVDLDKILSGFEDEQTRREAAAWVEEYLHEETLLTKEELDLYHTLRKKGLLHQYESEGEPVRPMLDHEIACAIESLQSSTAAIEEQCKVLEAQKDALVKLKALDKPNPDVEHARNERKRKEGQEKSRLDVSVDDVVSSLKEQLTETRREIDTEKTALKTYLSERFSSDDQILSRLPGLVSKILNASEVSEDEKSIEQWCKAIISFRTAEIKARVDTVYLNGLAQPLSSERSATPDEEFEERKAALQAEMEELHSEIASIAEMVVEHEVRQPMVETRDRNKRDRVQARTAWLQYILATVEYMGKRLDILHDGTRANDEFQQALAPIQEAAEKRMPAMAIATPTPCITRMASNPLAFTPLVKLRPSQALDLPVTLQDALRYAGISLHHESMETLEDSLQQTRVERTDKLKDHYESTATSTHERLADRCNRADADLEVITSALYKHSPFAQVHLTSARLQGQLMRMEEELERRDGELVEAQGNELSLSDAKVRAFIAKYGGR
;
A
#
# COMPACT_ATOMS: atom_id res chain seq x y z
N MET A 1 -0.39 29.82 90.95
CA MET A 1 -0.12 30.99 91.82
C MET A 1 -1.30 31.96 91.75
N GLU A 2 -1.75 32.37 90.56
CA GLU A 2 -2.95 33.21 90.40
C GLU A 2 -4.25 32.45 90.72
N GLU A 3 -4.33 31.16 90.37
CA GLU A 3 -5.53 30.32 90.60
C GLU A 3 -5.81 30.01 92.09
N GLU A 4 -4.79 29.88 92.93
CA GLU A 4 -4.93 29.70 94.39
C GLU A 4 -5.35 31.03 95.06
N GLN A 5 -4.91 32.16 94.50
CA GLN A 5 -5.30 33.49 94.97
C GLN A 5 -6.78 33.78 94.70
N ALA A 6 -7.34 33.30 93.58
CA ALA A 6 -8.77 33.42 93.27
C ALA A 6 -9.66 32.65 94.27
N ALA A 7 -9.25 31.45 94.68
CA ALA A 7 -9.97 30.68 95.70
C ALA A 7 -9.92 31.35 97.09
N HIS A 8 -8.76 31.90 97.48
CA HIS A 8 -8.63 32.68 98.71
C HIS A 8 -9.38 34.01 98.67
N HIS A 9 -9.43 34.68 97.51
CA HIS A 9 -10.19 35.91 97.33
C HIS A 9 -11.70 35.68 97.48
N LEU A 10 -12.21 34.60 96.87
CA LEU A 10 -13.61 34.19 97.02
C LEU A 10 -13.97 33.87 98.48
N LEU A 11 -13.11 33.14 99.19
CA LEU A 11 -13.34 32.80 100.60
C LEU A 11 -13.32 34.04 101.51
N ASN A 12 -12.40 34.97 101.30
CA ASN A 12 -12.36 36.23 102.04
C ASN A 12 -13.64 37.04 101.81
N VAL A 13 -14.11 37.17 100.57
CA VAL A 13 -15.34 37.93 100.25
C VAL A 13 -16.59 37.29 100.87
N LEU A 14 -16.64 35.96 100.98
CA LEU A 14 -17.75 35.24 101.61
C LEU A 14 -17.75 35.37 103.14
N GLU A 15 -16.57 35.29 103.76
CA GLU A 15 -16.41 35.47 105.21
C GLU A 15 -16.73 36.91 105.63
N GLU A 16 -16.25 37.90 104.88
CA GLU A 16 -16.49 39.32 105.17
C GLU A 16 -17.96 39.73 105.09
N ARG A 17 -18.79 38.98 104.34
CA ARG A 17 -20.22 39.26 104.14
C ARG A 17 -21.13 38.36 104.98
N SER A 18 -20.58 37.54 105.89
CA SER A 18 -21.32 36.65 106.78
C SER A 18 -22.32 35.71 106.07
N LEU A 19 -21.95 35.22 104.89
CA LEU A 19 -22.75 34.29 104.12
C LEU A 19 -22.46 32.85 104.60
N ASN A 20 -23.45 32.19 105.21
CA ASN A 20 -23.32 30.81 105.70
C ASN A 20 -23.23 29.82 104.52
N VAL A 21 -22.01 29.49 104.08
CA VAL A 21 -21.75 28.50 103.03
C VAL A 21 -20.72 27.48 103.53
N ASP A 22 -20.91 26.20 103.19
CA ASP A 22 -19.99 25.10 103.54
C ASP A 22 -18.64 25.26 102.82
N LEU A 23 -17.59 25.57 103.58
CA LEU A 23 -16.22 25.79 103.09
C LEU A 23 -15.67 24.58 102.29
N ASP A 24 -15.94 23.36 102.77
CA ASP A 24 -15.45 22.12 102.15
C ASP A 24 -16.01 21.91 100.74
N LYS A 25 -17.22 22.41 100.45
CA LYS A 25 -17.83 22.29 99.11
C LYS A 25 -17.19 23.24 98.10
N ILE A 26 -16.80 24.44 98.54
CA ILE A 26 -16.13 25.41 97.67
C ILE A 26 -14.73 24.91 97.32
N LEU A 27 -13.98 24.42 98.31
CA LEU A 27 -12.65 23.85 98.08
C LEU A 27 -12.71 22.63 97.15
N SER A 28 -13.71 21.75 97.30
CA SER A 28 -13.91 20.61 96.37
C SER A 28 -14.18 21.03 94.91
N GLY A 29 -14.78 22.20 94.69
CA GLY A 29 -15.05 22.73 93.34
C GLY A 29 -13.80 23.29 92.64
N PHE A 30 -12.78 23.67 93.41
CA PHE A 30 -11.48 24.14 92.91
C PHE A 30 -10.44 23.01 92.76
N GLU A 31 -10.73 21.79 93.24
CA GLU A 31 -9.85 20.62 93.05
C GLU A 31 -9.83 20.12 91.60
N ASP A 32 -10.95 20.21 90.87
CA ASP A 32 -11.06 19.74 89.47
C ASP A 32 -10.52 20.77 88.45
N GLU A 33 -9.66 20.34 87.53
CA GLU A 33 -8.80 21.21 86.69
C GLU A 33 -9.61 22.05 85.68
N GLN A 34 -10.78 21.56 85.28
CA GLN A 34 -11.67 22.20 84.30
C GLN A 34 -12.52 23.31 84.97
N THR A 35 -13.14 23.01 86.11
CA THR A 35 -13.92 23.98 86.89
C THR A 35 -13.03 25.01 87.59
N ARG A 36 -11.77 24.69 87.89
CA ARG A 36 -10.82 25.62 88.49
C ARG A 36 -10.56 26.85 87.62
N ARG A 37 -10.38 26.69 86.29
CA ARG A 37 -10.16 27.83 85.38
C ARG A 37 -11.43 28.64 85.15
N GLU A 38 -12.58 27.98 85.00
CA GLU A 38 -13.86 28.66 84.82
C GLU A 38 -14.26 29.42 86.09
N ALA A 39 -14.02 28.85 87.27
CA ALA A 39 -14.26 29.50 88.56
C ALA A 39 -13.27 30.65 88.81
N ALA A 40 -12.00 30.50 88.45
CA ALA A 40 -11.02 31.60 88.54
C ALA A 40 -11.38 32.76 87.61
N ALA A 41 -11.74 32.48 86.35
CA ALA A 41 -12.22 33.48 85.41
C ALA A 41 -13.53 34.15 85.88
N TRP A 42 -14.44 33.40 86.49
CA TRP A 42 -15.67 33.95 87.05
C TRP A 42 -15.41 34.85 88.27
N VAL A 43 -14.50 34.45 89.16
CA VAL A 43 -14.08 35.30 90.29
C VAL A 43 -13.42 36.58 89.76
N GLU A 44 -12.56 36.47 88.75
CA GLU A 44 -11.93 37.62 88.08
C GLU A 44 -12.86 38.42 87.17
N GLU A 45 -14.06 37.97 86.84
CA GLU A 45 -15.00 38.77 86.04
C GLU A 45 -16.04 39.46 86.94
N TYR A 46 -16.46 38.80 88.02
CA TYR A 46 -17.61 39.23 88.82
C TYR A 46 -17.27 39.71 90.23
N LEU A 47 -16.10 39.38 90.80
CA LEU A 47 -15.66 39.87 92.12
C LEU A 47 -14.56 40.94 91.96
N HIS A 48 -14.99 42.18 91.67
CA HIS A 48 -14.12 43.37 91.63
C HIS A 48 -14.61 44.42 92.62
N GLU A 49 -13.75 45.37 93.01
CA GLU A 49 -14.12 46.48 93.91
C GLU A 49 -15.32 47.29 93.39
N GLU A 50 -15.54 47.33 92.07
CA GLU A 50 -16.68 48.02 91.46
C GLU A 50 -18.02 47.23 91.51
N THR A 51 -17.97 45.90 91.60
CA THR A 51 -19.17 45.03 91.66
C THR A 51 -19.51 44.57 93.08
N LEU A 52 -18.60 44.77 94.04
CA LEU A 52 -18.73 44.35 95.42
C LEU A 52 -19.00 45.56 96.34
N LEU A 53 -20.17 45.63 96.97
CA LEU A 53 -20.45 46.67 97.97
C LEU A 53 -19.41 46.61 99.11
N THR A 54 -18.79 47.73 99.44
CA THR A 54 -17.85 47.82 100.56
C THR A 54 -18.53 47.53 101.91
N LYS A 55 -17.79 47.19 102.96
CA LYS A 55 -18.36 46.90 104.30
C LYS A 55 -19.24 48.04 104.82
N GLU A 56 -18.82 49.28 104.59
CA GLU A 56 -19.57 50.47 104.99
C GLU A 56 -20.88 50.61 104.20
N GLU A 57 -20.86 50.33 102.90
CA GLU A 57 -22.06 50.37 102.04
C GLU A 57 -23.03 49.21 102.33
N LEU A 58 -22.52 48.03 102.69
CA LEU A 58 -23.36 46.88 103.06
C LEU A 58 -24.05 47.09 104.41
N ASP A 59 -23.35 47.68 105.38
CA ASP A 59 -23.96 48.13 106.64
C ASP A 59 -24.95 49.29 106.42
N LEU A 60 -24.64 50.22 105.52
CA LEU A 60 -25.56 51.28 105.11
C LEU A 60 -26.82 50.68 104.47
N TYR A 61 -26.67 49.68 103.59
CA TYR A 61 -27.78 48.97 102.96
C TYR A 61 -28.64 48.23 104.00
N HIS A 62 -28.03 47.51 104.94
CA HIS A 62 -28.76 46.82 106.01
C HIS A 62 -29.45 47.79 106.98
N THR A 63 -28.83 48.92 107.30
CA THR A 63 -29.45 49.96 108.14
C THR A 63 -30.59 50.68 107.41
N LEU A 64 -30.44 50.97 106.11
CA LEU A 64 -31.51 51.52 105.27
C LEU A 64 -32.67 50.54 105.07
N ARG A 65 -32.38 49.22 104.94
CA ARG A 65 -33.38 48.15 104.88
C ARG A 65 -34.15 48.01 106.19
N LYS A 66 -33.48 48.04 107.34
CA LYS A 66 -34.12 48.00 108.67
C LYS A 66 -34.96 49.24 108.96
N LYS A 67 -34.58 50.40 108.40
CA LYS A 67 -35.32 51.67 108.56
C LYS A 67 -36.41 51.89 107.49
N GLY A 68 -36.53 51.01 106.49
CA GLY A 68 -37.58 51.09 105.46
C GLY A 68 -37.40 52.21 104.43
N LEU A 69 -36.20 52.79 104.29
CA LEU A 69 -35.92 53.89 103.34
C LEU A 69 -35.41 53.43 101.96
N LEU A 70 -35.30 52.12 101.73
CA LEU A 70 -34.76 51.57 100.48
C LEU A 70 -35.57 51.96 99.24
N HIS A 71 -36.89 52.02 99.36
CA HIS A 71 -37.80 52.39 98.27
C HIS A 71 -37.66 53.84 97.79
N GLN A 72 -36.97 54.72 98.53
CA GLN A 72 -36.74 56.10 98.09
C GLN A 72 -35.55 56.25 97.12
N TYR A 73 -34.70 55.22 97.01
CA TYR A 73 -33.51 55.20 96.15
C TYR A 73 -33.63 54.21 94.98
N GLU A 74 -34.71 53.41 94.93
CA GLU A 74 -35.06 52.54 93.79
C GLU A 74 -35.80 53.29 92.66
N SER A 75 -36.05 54.59 92.81
CA SER A 75 -36.61 55.43 91.75
C SER A 75 -35.49 55.91 90.82
N GLU A 76 -35.59 55.48 89.58
CA GLU A 76 -34.73 55.75 88.43
C GLU A 76 -34.12 57.16 88.35
N GLY A 77 -32.82 57.20 88.04
CA GLY A 77 -32.14 58.35 87.44
C GLY A 77 -31.02 58.94 88.29
N GLU A 78 -29.79 58.86 87.79
CA GLU A 78 -28.72 59.79 88.17
C GLU A 78 -29.25 61.24 88.12
N PRO A 79 -28.76 62.16 88.97
CA PRO A 79 -29.15 63.55 88.89
C PRO A 79 -28.66 64.16 87.56
N VAL A 80 -29.50 64.06 86.52
CA VAL A 80 -29.27 64.66 85.22
C VAL A 80 -29.24 66.16 85.42
N ARG A 81 -28.07 66.77 85.17
CA ARG A 81 -27.92 68.22 85.03
C ARG A 81 -29.01 68.72 84.07
N PRO A 82 -29.70 69.85 84.34
CA PRO A 82 -30.67 70.39 83.39
C PRO A 82 -29.99 70.58 82.04
N MET A 83 -30.43 69.83 81.03
CA MET A 83 -29.90 69.97 79.66
C MET A 83 -30.13 71.41 79.23
N LEU A 84 -29.07 72.10 78.80
CA LEU A 84 -29.24 73.47 78.32
C LEU A 84 -29.94 73.45 76.96
N ASP A 85 -30.83 74.41 76.70
CA ASP A 85 -31.55 74.50 75.42
C ASP A 85 -30.61 74.52 74.20
N HIS A 86 -29.39 75.02 74.34
CA HIS A 86 -28.37 74.96 73.29
C HIS A 86 -27.84 73.54 73.04
N GLU A 87 -27.68 72.71 74.08
CA GLU A 87 -27.27 71.31 73.94
C GLU A 87 -28.37 70.50 73.26
N ILE A 88 -29.64 70.79 73.56
CA ILE A 88 -30.81 70.20 72.88
C ILE A 88 -30.82 70.63 71.41
N ALA A 89 -30.62 71.93 71.12
CA ALA A 89 -30.56 72.42 69.75
C ALA A 89 -29.41 71.78 68.95
N CYS A 90 -28.20 71.69 69.53
CA CYS A 90 -27.06 71.03 68.91
C CYS A 90 -27.28 69.52 68.71
N ALA A 91 -27.92 68.84 69.65
CA ALA A 91 -28.27 67.43 69.50
C ALA A 91 -29.31 67.22 68.39
N ILE A 92 -30.30 68.12 68.27
CA ILE A 92 -31.28 68.10 67.19
C ILE A 92 -30.60 68.34 65.83
N GLU A 93 -29.75 69.36 65.72
CA GLU A 93 -29.01 69.64 64.48
C GLU A 93 -28.08 68.48 64.11
N SER A 94 -27.37 67.91 65.08
CA SER A 94 -26.51 66.74 64.86
C SER A 94 -27.34 65.52 64.43
N LEU A 95 -28.49 65.27 65.05
CA LEU A 95 -29.37 64.17 64.68
C LEU A 95 -29.98 64.36 63.28
N GLN A 96 -30.39 65.58 62.95
CA GLN A 96 -30.90 65.94 61.63
C GLN A 96 -29.81 65.81 60.56
N SER A 97 -28.59 66.25 60.84
CA SER A 97 -27.45 66.09 59.93
C SER A 97 -27.10 64.61 59.72
N SER A 98 -27.12 63.81 60.78
CA SER A 98 -26.89 62.35 60.71
C SER A 98 -28.01 61.65 59.94
N THR A 99 -29.27 62.02 60.17
CA THR A 99 -30.42 61.46 59.47
C THR A 99 -30.38 61.82 57.98
N ALA A 100 -30.04 63.06 57.64
CA ALA A 100 -29.84 63.48 56.26
C ALA A 100 -28.70 62.72 55.57
N ALA A 101 -27.58 62.51 56.27
CA ALA A 101 -26.46 61.72 55.75
C ALA A 101 -26.84 60.24 55.55
N ILE A 102 -27.61 59.66 56.48
CA ILE A 102 -28.12 58.28 56.36
C ILE A 102 -29.10 58.17 55.19
N GLU A 103 -30.00 59.14 55.00
CA GLU A 103 -30.90 59.17 53.85
C GLU A 103 -30.16 59.26 52.51
N GLU A 104 -29.09 60.06 52.44
CA GLU A 104 -28.23 60.14 51.26
C GLU A 104 -27.53 58.80 50.99
N GLN A 105 -26.98 58.16 52.02
CA GLN A 105 -26.39 56.83 51.90
C GLN A 105 -27.41 55.76 51.47
N CYS A 106 -28.62 55.80 52.01
CA CYS A 106 -29.71 54.91 51.60
C CYS A 106 -30.07 55.09 50.12
N LYS A 107 -30.16 56.34 49.64
CA LYS A 107 -30.40 56.62 48.21
C LYS A 107 -29.28 56.09 47.32
N VAL A 108 -28.03 56.22 47.74
CA VAL A 108 -26.88 55.66 47.01
C VAL A 108 -26.93 54.13 46.98
N LEU A 109 -27.25 53.49 48.09
CA LEU A 109 -27.37 52.03 48.17
C LEU A 109 -28.54 51.50 47.34
N GLU A 110 -29.68 52.21 47.31
CA GLU A 110 -30.79 51.89 46.42
C GLU A 110 -30.39 52.00 44.95
N ALA A 111 -29.69 53.08 44.56
CA ALA A 111 -29.18 53.24 43.21
C ALA A 111 -28.16 52.14 42.84
N GLN A 112 -27.29 51.74 43.76
CA GLN A 112 -26.35 50.63 43.57
C GLN A 112 -27.07 49.28 43.46
N LYS A 113 -28.07 49.03 44.30
CA LYS A 113 -28.91 47.83 44.23
C LYS A 113 -29.63 47.76 42.88
N ASP A 114 -30.22 48.85 42.42
CA ASP A 114 -30.91 48.90 41.13
C ASP A 114 -29.95 48.70 39.95
N ALA A 115 -28.74 49.26 40.03
CA ALA A 115 -27.69 49.02 39.05
C ALA A 115 -27.25 47.54 39.03
N LEU A 116 -27.07 46.92 40.19
CA LEU A 116 -26.74 45.49 40.30
C LEU A 116 -27.85 44.58 39.80
N VAL A 117 -29.12 44.92 40.06
CA VAL A 117 -30.28 44.18 39.54
C VAL A 117 -30.33 44.28 38.01
N LYS A 118 -30.05 45.47 37.44
CA LYS A 118 -29.96 45.67 35.99
C LYS A 118 -28.79 44.89 35.37
N LEU A 119 -27.61 44.89 36.01
CA LEU A 119 -26.46 44.10 35.57
C LEU A 119 -26.77 42.59 35.63
N LYS A 120 -27.38 42.11 36.71
CA LYS A 120 -27.80 40.70 36.85
C LYS A 120 -28.87 40.31 35.83
N ALA A 121 -29.70 41.25 35.38
CA ALA A 121 -30.66 41.00 34.30
C ALA A 121 -29.98 40.88 32.92
N LEU A 122 -28.90 41.63 32.68
CA LEU A 122 -28.08 41.56 31.46
C LEU A 122 -27.15 40.33 31.45
N ASP A 123 -26.69 39.89 32.62
CA ASP A 123 -25.83 38.71 32.81
C ASP A 123 -26.60 37.39 32.86
N LYS A 124 -27.92 37.41 32.58
CA LYS A 124 -28.64 36.16 32.35
C LYS A 124 -28.07 35.54 31.08
N PRO A 125 -27.43 34.36 31.15
CA PRO A 125 -26.89 33.71 29.97
C PRO A 125 -28.04 33.52 28.98
N ASN A 126 -27.90 34.13 27.80
CA ASN A 126 -28.90 33.97 26.76
C ASN A 126 -28.93 32.47 26.40
N PRO A 127 -30.01 31.73 26.72
CA PRO A 127 -30.05 30.29 26.50
C PRO A 127 -29.84 29.98 25.03
N ASP A 128 -30.24 30.86 24.11
CA ASP A 128 -30.06 30.68 22.66
C ASP A 128 -28.58 30.71 22.26
N VAL A 129 -27.75 31.53 22.90
CA VAL A 129 -26.31 31.63 22.62
C VAL A 129 -25.57 30.41 23.15
N GLU A 130 -25.91 29.95 24.35
CA GLU A 130 -25.35 28.72 24.93
C GLU A 130 -25.81 27.47 24.16
N HIS A 131 -27.08 27.40 23.74
CA HIS A 131 -27.58 26.34 22.86
C HIS A 131 -26.85 26.34 21.51
N ALA A 132 -26.67 27.51 20.86
CA ALA A 132 -25.92 27.61 19.61
C ALA A 132 -24.45 27.17 19.77
N ARG A 133 -23.81 27.54 20.89
CA ARG A 133 -22.43 27.13 21.21
C ARG A 133 -22.31 25.63 21.44
N ASN A 134 -23.25 25.03 22.16
CA ASN A 134 -23.27 23.59 22.44
C ASN A 134 -23.59 22.78 21.17
N GLU A 135 -24.52 23.24 20.34
CA GLU A 135 -24.79 22.62 19.04
C GLU A 135 -23.57 22.69 18.12
N ARG A 136 -22.85 23.82 18.11
CA ARG A 136 -21.59 23.93 17.35
C ARG A 136 -20.55 22.93 17.85
N LYS A 137 -20.30 22.85 19.17
CA LYS A 137 -19.37 21.87 19.75
C LYS A 137 -19.78 20.43 19.44
N ARG A 138 -21.08 20.13 19.45
CA ARG A 138 -21.60 18.80 19.10
C ARG A 138 -21.33 18.47 17.63
N LYS A 139 -21.56 19.42 16.72
CA LYS A 139 -21.24 19.25 15.29
C LYS A 139 -19.74 19.06 15.06
N GLU A 140 -18.91 19.91 15.67
CA GLU A 140 -17.44 19.78 15.60
C GLU A 140 -16.95 18.44 16.16
N GLY A 141 -17.53 17.95 17.26
CA GLY A 141 -17.24 16.63 17.81
C GLY A 141 -17.65 15.48 16.89
N GLN A 142 -18.81 15.61 16.22
CA GLN A 142 -19.26 14.63 15.23
C GLN A 142 -18.37 14.63 13.99
N GLU A 143 -17.99 15.79 13.48
CA GLU A 143 -17.07 15.94 12.35
C GLU A 143 -15.69 15.38 12.70
N LYS A 144 -15.16 15.68 13.89
CA LYS A 144 -13.91 15.10 14.38
C LYS A 144 -14.00 13.58 14.42
N SER A 145 -15.05 13.01 15.02
CA SER A 145 -15.20 11.54 15.07
C SER A 145 -15.33 10.92 13.68
N ARG A 146 -15.97 11.60 12.73
CA ARG A 146 -16.08 11.15 11.34
C ARG A 146 -14.72 11.22 10.63
N LEU A 147 -13.94 12.26 10.86
CA LEU A 147 -12.60 12.39 10.31
C LEU A 147 -11.65 11.34 10.91
N ASP A 148 -11.73 11.09 12.21
CA ASP A 148 -10.93 10.06 12.88
C ASP A 148 -11.21 8.67 12.28
N VAL A 149 -12.49 8.31 12.10
CA VAL A 149 -12.87 7.05 11.41
C VAL A 149 -12.35 7.02 9.97
N SER A 150 -12.48 8.11 9.22
CA SER A 150 -11.96 8.17 7.85
C SER A 150 -10.44 8.06 7.78
N VAL A 151 -9.72 8.57 8.78
CA VAL A 151 -8.26 8.44 8.89
C VAL A 151 -7.90 7.00 9.20
N ASP A 152 -8.58 6.36 10.15
CA ASP A 152 -8.36 4.95 10.51
C ASP A 152 -8.63 4.00 9.32
N ASP A 153 -9.67 4.27 8.53
CA ASP A 153 -9.99 3.51 7.31
C ASP A 153 -8.86 3.63 6.28
N VAL A 154 -8.34 4.85 6.05
CA VAL A 154 -7.23 5.08 5.11
C VAL A 154 -5.93 4.46 5.62
N VAL A 155 -5.64 4.56 6.91
CA VAL A 155 -4.47 3.94 7.54
C VAL A 155 -4.55 2.41 7.42
N SER A 156 -5.71 1.82 7.69
CA SER A 156 -5.93 0.38 7.58
C SER A 156 -5.78 -0.10 6.13
N SER A 157 -6.37 0.62 5.17
CA SER A 157 -6.25 0.32 3.75
C SER A 157 -4.80 0.45 3.24
N LEU A 158 -4.08 1.51 3.64
CA LEU A 158 -2.68 1.70 3.27
C LEU A 158 -1.81 0.58 3.84
N LYS A 159 -2.05 0.18 5.10
CA LYS A 159 -1.33 -0.91 5.74
C LYS A 159 -1.58 -2.23 5.03
N GLU A 160 -2.83 -2.53 4.68
CA GLU A 160 -3.19 -3.72 3.91
C GLU A 160 -2.48 -3.75 2.55
N GLN A 161 -2.53 -2.65 1.80
CA GLN A 161 -1.84 -2.52 0.51
C GLN A 161 -0.33 -2.69 0.65
N LEU A 162 0.29 -2.08 1.66
CA LEU A 162 1.73 -2.21 1.90
C LEU A 162 2.11 -3.66 2.28
N THR A 163 1.28 -4.32 3.09
CA THR A 163 1.53 -5.73 3.45
C THR A 163 1.32 -6.67 2.27
N GLU A 164 0.32 -6.43 1.42
CA GLU A 164 0.06 -7.27 0.25
C GLU A 164 1.16 -7.09 -0.80
N THR A 165 1.54 -5.85 -1.13
CA THR A 165 2.67 -5.59 -2.05
C THR A 165 3.98 -6.21 -1.55
N ARG A 166 4.24 -6.16 -0.24
CA ARG A 166 5.40 -6.86 0.34
C ARG A 166 5.29 -8.38 0.20
N ARG A 167 4.11 -8.94 0.43
CA ARG A 167 3.85 -10.38 0.28
C ARG A 167 4.04 -10.80 -1.19
N GLU A 168 3.55 -10.00 -2.13
CA GLU A 168 3.74 -10.20 -3.56
C GLU A 168 5.23 -10.24 -3.93
N ILE A 169 6.01 -9.24 -3.51
CA ILE A 169 7.48 -9.22 -3.73
C ILE A 169 8.14 -10.48 -3.16
N ASP A 170 7.81 -10.88 -1.94
CA ASP A 170 8.39 -12.08 -1.32
C ASP A 170 7.99 -13.37 -2.07
N THR A 171 6.75 -13.45 -2.57
CA THR A 171 6.30 -14.58 -3.41
C THR A 171 7.00 -14.59 -4.77
N GLU A 172 7.18 -13.44 -5.41
CA GLU A 172 7.91 -13.34 -6.68
C GLU A 172 9.39 -13.69 -6.49
N LYS A 173 10.01 -13.23 -5.40
CA LYS A 173 11.40 -13.54 -5.06
C LYS A 173 11.63 -15.03 -4.81
N THR A 174 10.72 -15.68 -4.09
CA THR A 174 10.79 -17.13 -3.85
C THR A 174 10.52 -17.93 -5.12
N ALA A 175 9.56 -17.51 -5.95
CA ALA A 175 9.31 -18.12 -7.26
C ALA A 175 10.53 -17.98 -8.20
N LEU A 176 11.12 -16.78 -8.25
CA LEU A 176 12.31 -16.49 -9.05
C LEU A 176 13.52 -17.31 -8.59
N LYS A 177 13.71 -17.47 -7.27
CA LYS A 177 14.77 -18.32 -6.70
C LYS A 177 14.59 -19.80 -7.10
N THR A 178 13.38 -20.34 -6.99
CA THR A 178 13.09 -21.71 -7.40
C THR A 178 13.34 -21.88 -8.90
N TYR A 179 12.81 -20.96 -9.72
CA TYR A 179 13.03 -20.95 -11.16
C TYR A 179 14.52 -20.90 -11.52
N LEU A 180 15.30 -20.01 -10.88
CA LEU A 180 16.75 -19.92 -11.08
C LEU A 180 17.45 -21.24 -10.74
N SER A 181 17.08 -21.88 -9.62
CA SER A 181 17.70 -23.15 -9.22
C SER A 181 17.40 -24.29 -10.20
N GLU A 182 16.16 -24.38 -10.70
CA GLU A 182 15.76 -25.37 -11.70
C GLU A 182 16.47 -25.12 -13.03
N ARG A 183 16.58 -23.86 -13.45
CA ARG A 183 17.27 -23.52 -14.71
C ARG A 183 18.78 -23.72 -14.62
N PHE A 184 19.43 -23.32 -13.55
CA PHE A 184 20.87 -23.58 -13.38
C PHE A 184 21.18 -25.07 -13.26
N SER A 185 20.35 -25.85 -12.58
CA SER A 185 20.55 -27.32 -12.57
C SER A 185 20.36 -27.95 -13.96
N SER A 186 19.40 -27.47 -14.75
CA SER A 186 19.23 -27.88 -16.15
C SER A 186 20.44 -27.48 -17.00
N ASP A 187 20.98 -26.28 -16.82
CA ASP A 187 22.14 -25.78 -17.57
C ASP A 187 23.40 -26.55 -17.21
N ASP A 188 23.64 -26.80 -15.92
CA ASP A 188 24.74 -27.66 -15.45
C ASP A 188 24.64 -29.08 -16.03
N GLN A 189 23.42 -29.61 -16.18
CA GLN A 189 23.22 -30.90 -16.84
C GLN A 189 23.58 -30.86 -18.33
N ILE A 190 23.32 -29.75 -19.03
CA ILE A 190 23.71 -29.58 -20.44
C ILE A 190 25.23 -29.40 -20.54
N LEU A 191 25.80 -28.53 -19.70
CA LEU A 191 27.23 -28.23 -19.66
C LEU A 191 28.06 -29.47 -19.28
N SER A 192 27.59 -30.33 -18.38
CA SER A 192 28.29 -31.58 -18.03
C SER A 192 28.32 -32.61 -19.17
N ARG A 193 27.36 -32.57 -20.10
CA ARG A 193 27.35 -33.44 -21.30
C ARG A 193 28.22 -32.90 -22.44
N LEU A 194 28.55 -31.62 -22.40
CA LEU A 194 29.26 -30.88 -23.44
C LEU A 194 30.70 -31.39 -23.67
N PRO A 195 31.51 -31.71 -22.65
CA PRO A 195 32.83 -32.34 -22.83
C PRO A 195 32.77 -33.65 -23.61
N GLY A 196 31.71 -34.45 -23.43
CA GLY A 196 31.48 -35.70 -24.15
C GLY A 196 31.11 -35.50 -25.63
N LEU A 197 30.54 -34.34 -25.99
CA LEU A 197 30.37 -33.94 -27.39
C LEU A 197 31.69 -33.45 -27.98
N VAL A 198 32.43 -32.62 -27.22
CA VAL A 198 33.70 -32.04 -27.66
C VAL A 198 34.74 -33.13 -27.94
N SER A 199 34.81 -34.18 -27.12
CA SER A 199 35.68 -35.33 -27.36
C SER A 199 35.32 -36.09 -28.64
N LYS A 200 34.02 -36.25 -28.96
CA LYS A 200 33.56 -36.84 -30.23
C LYS A 200 33.97 -35.99 -31.45
N ILE A 201 33.98 -34.66 -31.30
CA ILE A 201 34.40 -33.74 -32.36
C ILE A 201 35.92 -33.79 -32.59
N LEU A 202 36.71 -33.86 -31.52
CA LEU A 202 38.17 -33.93 -31.57
C LEU A 202 38.68 -35.27 -32.13
N ASN A 203 38.11 -36.39 -31.65
CA ASN A 203 38.55 -37.73 -32.04
C ASN A 203 38.20 -38.09 -33.49
N ALA A 204 37.26 -37.38 -34.13
CA ALA A 204 36.92 -37.58 -35.54
C ALA A 204 38.04 -37.13 -36.52
N SER A 205 39.11 -36.50 -36.02
CA SER A 205 40.16 -35.88 -36.83
C SER A 205 41.36 -36.78 -37.19
N GLU A 206 41.57 -37.93 -36.52
CA GLU A 206 42.82 -38.70 -36.62
C GLU A 206 42.99 -39.61 -37.86
N VAL A 207 42.27 -39.38 -38.96
CA VAL A 207 42.26 -40.30 -40.13
C VAL A 207 43.26 -39.90 -41.23
N SER A 208 44.37 -39.27 -40.87
CA SER A 208 45.43 -38.90 -41.83
C SER A 208 46.19 -40.13 -42.38
N GLU A 209 46.07 -41.31 -41.75
CA GLU A 209 46.79 -42.52 -42.15
C GLU A 209 46.13 -43.29 -43.31
N ASP A 210 44.85 -43.01 -43.62
CA ASP A 210 44.09 -43.77 -44.63
C ASP A 210 44.57 -43.53 -46.07
N GLU A 211 45.13 -42.37 -46.37
CA GLU A 211 45.51 -42.04 -47.76
C GLU A 211 46.75 -42.82 -48.22
N LYS A 212 47.77 -42.88 -47.36
CA LYS A 212 48.99 -43.64 -47.62
C LYS A 212 48.71 -45.14 -47.61
N SER A 213 47.81 -45.60 -46.74
CA SER A 213 47.44 -47.00 -46.70
C SER A 213 46.67 -47.40 -47.96
N ILE A 214 45.63 -46.67 -48.37
CA ILE A 214 44.87 -46.96 -49.61
C ILE A 214 45.80 -47.09 -50.82
N GLU A 215 46.77 -46.19 -50.96
CA GLU A 215 47.72 -46.22 -52.06
C GLU A 215 48.66 -47.44 -52.00
N GLN A 216 49.08 -47.85 -50.80
CA GLN A 216 49.86 -49.07 -50.58
C GLN A 216 49.04 -50.34 -50.91
N TRP A 217 47.78 -50.42 -50.47
CA TRP A 217 46.89 -51.53 -50.78
C TRP A 217 46.64 -51.64 -52.28
N CYS A 218 46.39 -50.51 -52.97
CA CYS A 218 46.20 -50.52 -54.43
C CYS A 218 47.46 -51.02 -55.15
N LYS A 219 48.66 -50.56 -54.75
CA LYS A 219 49.93 -51.05 -55.31
C LYS A 219 50.13 -52.55 -55.08
N ALA A 220 49.79 -53.06 -53.89
CA ALA A 220 49.85 -54.49 -53.59
C ALA A 220 48.83 -55.31 -54.42
N ILE A 221 47.61 -54.80 -54.61
CA ILE A 221 46.60 -55.49 -55.43
C ILE A 221 47.04 -55.54 -56.90
N ILE A 222 47.62 -54.45 -57.43
CA ILE A 222 48.16 -54.42 -58.81
C ILE A 222 49.26 -55.47 -58.96
N SER A 223 50.20 -55.55 -58.01
CA SER A 223 51.30 -56.53 -58.08
C SER A 223 50.78 -57.97 -58.00
N PHE A 224 49.84 -58.27 -57.10
CA PHE A 224 49.23 -59.60 -57.00
C PHE A 224 48.42 -59.98 -58.24
N ARG A 225 47.58 -59.09 -58.79
CA ARG A 225 46.81 -59.37 -60.02
C ARG A 225 47.73 -59.55 -61.23
N THR A 226 48.79 -58.73 -61.34
CA THR A 226 49.78 -58.86 -62.41
C THR A 226 50.50 -60.22 -62.32
N ALA A 227 50.93 -60.62 -61.12
CA ALA A 227 51.58 -61.91 -60.91
C ALA A 227 50.64 -63.09 -61.17
N GLU A 228 49.37 -62.99 -60.75
CA GLU A 228 48.36 -64.02 -61.01
C GLU A 228 48.08 -64.19 -62.50
N ILE A 229 47.86 -63.10 -63.24
CA ILE A 229 47.59 -63.16 -64.68
C ILE A 229 48.82 -63.69 -65.42
N LYS A 230 50.03 -63.24 -65.10
CA LYS A 230 51.28 -63.78 -65.69
C LYS A 230 51.41 -65.29 -65.44
N ALA A 231 51.22 -65.74 -64.20
CA ALA A 231 51.26 -67.17 -63.88
C ALA A 231 50.20 -68.00 -64.63
N ARG A 232 49.00 -67.43 -64.87
CA ARG A 232 47.95 -68.07 -65.67
C ARG A 232 48.32 -68.14 -67.16
N VAL A 233 48.91 -67.09 -67.72
CA VAL A 233 49.40 -67.09 -69.11
C VAL A 233 50.54 -68.10 -69.28
N ASP A 234 51.51 -68.09 -68.36
CA ASP A 234 52.63 -69.06 -68.35
C ASP A 234 52.14 -70.50 -68.25
N THR A 235 51.15 -70.79 -67.40
CA THR A 235 50.57 -72.14 -67.31
C THR A 235 49.83 -72.55 -68.57
N VAL A 236 49.10 -71.66 -69.24
CA VAL A 236 48.46 -71.94 -70.53
C VAL A 236 49.50 -72.19 -71.63
N TYR A 237 50.55 -71.38 -71.69
CA TYR A 237 51.67 -71.55 -72.62
C TYR A 237 52.38 -72.89 -72.41
N LEU A 238 52.77 -73.20 -71.18
CA LEU A 238 53.44 -74.47 -70.83
C LEU A 238 52.53 -75.68 -71.06
N ASN A 239 51.23 -75.59 -70.74
CA ASN A 239 50.28 -76.67 -71.02
C ASN A 239 50.04 -76.87 -72.52
N GLY A 240 50.06 -75.79 -73.31
CA GLY A 240 50.00 -75.86 -74.78
C GLY A 240 51.24 -76.52 -75.39
N LEU A 241 52.41 -76.29 -74.81
CA LEU A 241 53.65 -76.97 -75.19
C LEU A 241 53.69 -78.45 -74.75
N ALA A 242 53.03 -78.78 -73.63
CA ALA A 242 52.99 -80.14 -73.07
C ALA A 242 51.90 -81.04 -73.69
N GLN A 243 50.97 -80.48 -74.47
CA GLN A 243 49.92 -81.26 -75.12
C GLN A 243 50.54 -82.14 -76.22
N PRO A 244 50.47 -83.49 -76.11
CA PRO A 244 51.02 -84.36 -77.14
C PRO A 244 50.22 -84.14 -78.43
N LEU A 245 50.91 -83.74 -79.49
CA LEU A 245 50.37 -83.66 -80.85
C LEU A 245 49.76 -85.02 -81.20
N SER A 246 48.44 -85.14 -81.04
CA SER A 246 47.67 -86.26 -81.53
C SER A 246 47.67 -86.18 -83.05
N SER A 247 48.65 -86.85 -83.64
CA SER A 247 48.59 -87.49 -84.95
C SER A 247 47.99 -86.66 -86.08
N GLU A 248 48.75 -85.69 -86.61
CA GLU A 248 48.82 -85.41 -88.05
C GLU A 248 50.08 -84.58 -88.35
N ARG A 249 51.18 -85.30 -88.52
CA ARG A 249 52.49 -84.75 -88.92
C ARG A 249 52.41 -84.30 -90.38
N SER A 250 51.98 -83.07 -90.61
CA SER A 250 52.30 -82.37 -91.86
C SER A 250 53.75 -81.88 -91.76
N ALA A 251 54.53 -82.20 -92.79
CA ALA A 251 55.94 -81.87 -92.92
C ALA A 251 56.12 -80.35 -93.08
N THR A 252 56.20 -79.64 -91.95
CA THR A 252 56.76 -78.29 -91.90
C THR A 252 58.23 -78.40 -91.46
N PRO A 253 59.16 -77.63 -92.05
CA PRO A 253 60.57 -77.69 -91.69
C PRO A 253 60.78 -77.23 -90.24
N ASP A 254 61.69 -77.88 -89.50
CA ASP A 254 62.01 -77.57 -88.09
C ASP A 254 62.37 -76.08 -87.88
N GLU A 255 62.91 -75.41 -88.89
CA GLU A 255 63.22 -73.98 -88.87
C GLU A 255 61.96 -73.09 -88.72
N GLU A 256 60.87 -73.41 -89.42
CA GLU A 256 59.60 -72.68 -89.29
C GLU A 256 58.94 -72.89 -87.92
N PHE A 257 59.17 -74.04 -87.29
CA PHE A 257 58.64 -74.35 -85.96
C PHE A 257 59.38 -73.58 -84.85
N GLU A 258 60.70 -73.45 -84.95
CA GLU A 258 61.50 -72.65 -84.02
C GLU A 258 61.28 -71.15 -84.21
N GLU A 259 61.10 -70.67 -85.44
CA GLU A 259 60.74 -69.27 -85.71
C GLU A 259 59.35 -68.92 -85.14
N ARG A 260 58.36 -69.82 -85.28
CA ARG A 260 57.03 -69.66 -84.65
C ARG A 260 57.10 -69.64 -83.12
N LYS A 261 57.96 -70.46 -82.50
CA LYS A 261 58.17 -70.44 -81.05
C LYS A 261 58.81 -69.13 -80.59
N ALA A 262 59.82 -68.65 -81.31
CA ALA A 262 60.49 -67.39 -80.99
C ALA A 262 59.53 -66.19 -81.15
N ALA A 263 58.69 -66.19 -82.19
CA ALA A 263 57.65 -65.18 -82.37
C ALA A 263 56.61 -65.21 -81.25
N LEU A 264 56.13 -66.41 -80.87
CA LEU A 264 55.16 -66.57 -79.78
C LEU A 264 55.75 -66.16 -78.41
N GLN A 265 57.05 -66.39 -78.19
CA GLN A 265 57.73 -65.94 -76.98
C GLN A 265 57.87 -64.42 -76.94
N ALA A 266 58.14 -63.77 -78.08
CA ALA A 266 58.17 -62.31 -78.18
C ALA A 266 56.77 -61.69 -77.93
N GLU A 267 55.72 -62.29 -78.50
CA GLU A 267 54.33 -61.89 -78.24
C GLU A 267 53.94 -62.09 -76.77
N MET A 268 54.45 -63.13 -76.10
CA MET A 268 54.27 -63.33 -74.66
C MET A 268 54.96 -62.26 -73.82
N GLU A 269 56.18 -61.85 -74.18
CA GLU A 269 56.89 -60.77 -73.49
C GLU A 269 56.18 -59.42 -73.66
N GLU A 270 55.65 -59.15 -74.85
CA GLU A 270 54.80 -57.99 -75.13
C GLU A 270 53.51 -58.03 -74.30
N LEU A 271 52.80 -59.15 -74.29
CA LEU A 271 51.60 -59.36 -73.47
C LEU A 271 51.89 -59.19 -71.97
N HIS A 272 53.02 -59.68 -71.47
CA HIS A 272 53.44 -59.51 -70.08
C HIS A 272 53.71 -58.05 -69.68
N SER A 273 54.08 -57.21 -70.65
CA SER A 273 54.23 -55.77 -70.43
C SER A 273 52.87 -55.06 -70.39
N GLU A 274 51.93 -55.45 -71.24
CA GLU A 274 50.57 -54.88 -71.28
C GLU A 274 49.72 -55.29 -70.07
N ILE A 275 49.88 -56.52 -69.56
CA ILE A 275 49.15 -57.02 -68.38
C ILE A 275 49.33 -56.09 -67.17
N ALA A 276 50.51 -55.52 -66.97
CA ALA A 276 50.77 -54.61 -65.86
C ALA A 276 49.94 -53.31 -66.00
N SER A 277 49.91 -52.72 -67.20
CA SER A 277 49.14 -51.49 -67.48
C SER A 277 47.63 -51.74 -67.39
N ILE A 278 47.14 -52.90 -67.85
CA ILE A 278 45.72 -53.25 -67.78
C ILE A 278 45.33 -53.52 -66.31
N ALA A 279 46.16 -54.23 -65.55
CA ALA A 279 45.91 -54.48 -64.13
C ALA A 279 45.87 -53.18 -63.32
N GLU A 280 46.74 -52.22 -63.61
CA GLU A 280 46.71 -50.88 -63.02
C GLU A 280 45.39 -50.17 -63.34
N MET A 281 44.99 -50.09 -64.61
CA MET A 281 43.72 -49.46 -65.03
C MET A 281 42.49 -50.10 -64.39
N VAL A 282 42.47 -51.43 -64.25
CA VAL A 282 41.34 -52.15 -63.63
C VAL A 282 41.29 -51.86 -62.13
N VAL A 283 42.41 -51.91 -61.41
CA VAL A 283 42.44 -51.61 -59.96
C VAL A 283 42.11 -50.14 -59.71
N GLU A 284 42.57 -49.25 -60.59
CA GLU A 284 42.26 -47.82 -60.57
C GLU A 284 40.74 -47.57 -60.58
N HIS A 285 40.03 -48.20 -61.52
CA HIS A 285 38.59 -48.01 -61.69
C HIS A 285 37.74 -48.84 -60.70
N GLU A 286 38.06 -50.12 -60.47
CA GLU A 286 37.26 -51.02 -59.62
C GLU A 286 37.47 -50.79 -58.12
N VAL A 287 38.66 -50.34 -57.70
CA VAL A 287 39.05 -50.29 -56.29
C VAL A 287 39.41 -48.87 -55.87
N ARG A 288 40.38 -48.23 -56.54
CA ARG A 288 40.91 -46.94 -56.09
C ARG A 288 39.85 -45.84 -56.13
N GLN A 289 39.19 -45.66 -57.26
CA GLN A 289 38.18 -44.60 -57.43
C GLN A 289 37.01 -44.74 -56.43
N PRO A 290 36.36 -45.91 -56.25
CA PRO A 290 35.30 -46.08 -55.26
C PRO A 290 35.76 -45.82 -53.81
N MET A 291 36.97 -46.23 -53.46
CA MET A 291 37.54 -45.99 -52.13
C MET A 291 37.78 -44.50 -51.88
N VAL A 292 38.34 -43.78 -52.85
CA VAL A 292 38.57 -42.33 -52.78
C VAL A 292 37.25 -41.57 -52.69
N GLU A 293 36.25 -41.92 -53.50
CA GLU A 293 34.94 -41.27 -53.45
C GLU A 293 34.22 -41.51 -52.12
N THR A 294 34.24 -42.73 -51.59
CA THR A 294 33.62 -43.07 -50.31
C THR A 294 34.33 -42.36 -49.15
N ARG A 295 35.66 -42.29 -49.19
CA ARG A 295 36.45 -41.50 -48.25
C ARG A 295 36.08 -40.03 -48.31
N ASP A 296 35.97 -39.44 -49.49
CA ASP A 296 35.65 -38.03 -49.65
C ASP A 296 34.22 -37.71 -49.20
N ARG A 297 33.26 -38.61 -49.46
CA ARG A 297 31.91 -38.55 -48.87
C ARG A 297 31.99 -38.58 -47.34
N ASN A 298 32.69 -39.55 -46.76
CA ASN A 298 32.88 -39.66 -45.30
C ASN A 298 33.57 -38.41 -44.70
N LYS A 299 34.55 -37.83 -45.40
CA LYS A 299 35.22 -36.57 -44.99
C LYS A 299 34.21 -35.42 -44.95
N ARG A 300 33.37 -35.26 -46.00
CA ARG A 300 32.32 -34.23 -46.03
C ARG A 300 31.30 -34.43 -44.90
N ASP A 301 30.82 -35.66 -44.71
CA ASP A 301 29.84 -35.97 -43.66
C ASP A 301 30.40 -35.69 -42.26
N ARG A 302 31.67 -36.03 -42.01
CA ARG A 302 32.37 -35.70 -40.74
C ARG A 302 32.50 -34.20 -40.53
N VAL A 303 32.88 -33.45 -41.56
CA VAL A 303 32.97 -31.98 -41.48
C VAL A 303 31.60 -31.39 -41.20
N GLN A 304 30.56 -31.84 -41.92
CA GLN A 304 29.20 -31.37 -41.74
C GLN A 304 28.66 -31.69 -40.33
N ALA A 305 28.88 -32.91 -39.84
CA ALA A 305 28.53 -33.30 -38.49
C ALA A 305 29.27 -32.43 -37.44
N ARG A 306 30.57 -32.20 -37.63
CA ARG A 306 31.36 -31.32 -36.75
C ARG A 306 30.81 -29.89 -36.75
N THR A 307 30.51 -29.32 -37.92
CA THR A 307 29.93 -27.97 -37.99
C THR A 307 28.57 -27.90 -37.32
N ALA A 308 27.72 -28.92 -37.49
CA ALA A 308 26.41 -28.99 -36.85
C ALA A 308 26.53 -29.09 -35.32
N TRP A 309 27.46 -29.90 -34.81
CA TRP A 309 27.72 -29.99 -33.38
C TRP A 309 28.28 -28.69 -32.79
N LEU A 310 29.21 -28.03 -33.49
CA LEU A 310 29.75 -26.74 -33.05
C LEU A 310 28.65 -25.65 -33.06
N GLN A 311 27.79 -25.64 -34.08
CA GLN A 311 26.66 -24.73 -34.15
C GLN A 311 25.66 -24.99 -33.03
N TYR A 312 25.38 -26.26 -32.71
CA TYR A 312 24.55 -26.64 -31.57
C TYR A 312 25.14 -26.11 -30.24
N ILE A 313 26.43 -26.31 -30.01
CA ILE A 313 27.11 -25.82 -28.80
C ILE A 313 27.01 -24.29 -28.71
N LEU A 314 27.32 -23.59 -29.79
CA LEU A 314 27.26 -22.13 -29.85
C LEU A 314 25.84 -21.61 -29.60
N ALA A 315 24.83 -22.18 -30.28
CA ALA A 315 23.44 -21.80 -30.08
C ALA A 315 22.95 -22.07 -28.64
N THR A 316 23.42 -23.16 -28.02
CA THR A 316 23.08 -23.50 -26.63
C THR A 316 23.67 -22.46 -25.67
N VAL A 317 24.95 -22.10 -25.83
CA VAL A 317 25.62 -21.10 -24.98
C VAL A 317 25.00 -19.71 -25.18
N GLU A 318 24.71 -19.31 -26.42
CA GLU A 318 24.00 -18.06 -26.70
C GLU A 318 22.61 -18.02 -26.08
N TYR A 319 21.86 -19.12 -26.13
CA TYR A 319 20.56 -19.23 -25.49
C TYR A 319 20.65 -19.12 -23.97
N MET A 320 21.63 -19.81 -23.36
CA MET A 320 21.91 -19.70 -21.91
C MET A 320 22.26 -18.24 -21.54
N GLY A 321 23.08 -17.56 -22.33
CA GLY A 321 23.44 -16.15 -22.14
C GLY A 321 22.24 -15.21 -22.23
N LYS A 322 21.47 -15.26 -23.32
CA LYS A 322 20.26 -14.42 -23.48
C LYS A 322 19.26 -14.62 -22.35
N ARG A 323 19.07 -15.86 -21.89
CA ARG A 323 18.18 -16.15 -20.76
C ARG A 323 18.73 -15.61 -19.45
N LEU A 324 20.04 -15.69 -19.21
CA LEU A 324 20.69 -15.06 -18.05
C LEU A 324 20.48 -13.55 -18.05
N ASP A 325 20.59 -12.88 -19.20
CA ASP A 325 20.33 -11.44 -19.32
C ASP A 325 18.89 -11.08 -18.95
N ILE A 326 17.90 -11.82 -19.46
CA ILE A 326 16.48 -11.63 -19.13
C ILE A 326 16.23 -11.82 -17.63
N LEU A 327 16.85 -12.85 -17.03
CA LEU A 327 16.72 -13.10 -15.60
C LEU A 327 17.41 -12.02 -14.77
N HIS A 328 18.55 -11.53 -15.22
CA HIS A 328 19.27 -10.44 -14.58
C HIS A 328 18.42 -9.16 -14.57
N ASP A 329 17.86 -8.78 -15.71
CA ASP A 329 16.97 -7.62 -15.82
C ASP A 329 15.73 -7.77 -14.92
N GLY A 330 15.13 -8.96 -14.87
CA GLY A 330 14.00 -9.25 -13.98
C GLY A 330 14.37 -9.17 -12.49
N THR A 331 15.53 -9.69 -12.09
CA THR A 331 16.03 -9.56 -10.70
C THR A 331 16.29 -8.10 -10.33
N ARG A 332 16.92 -7.33 -11.25
CA ARG A 332 17.22 -5.93 -11.03
C ARG A 332 15.95 -5.10 -10.85
N ALA A 333 14.94 -5.32 -11.69
CA ALA A 333 13.66 -4.62 -11.58
C ALA A 333 12.96 -4.89 -10.23
N ASN A 334 12.99 -6.14 -9.74
CA ASN A 334 12.41 -6.48 -8.44
C ASN A 334 13.19 -5.84 -7.27
N ASP A 335 14.52 -5.87 -7.33
CA ASP A 335 15.37 -5.21 -6.33
C ASP A 335 15.18 -3.68 -6.31
N GLU A 336 15.09 -3.04 -7.48
CA GLU A 336 14.78 -1.61 -7.63
C GLU A 336 13.40 -1.27 -7.06
N PHE A 337 12.39 -2.10 -7.33
CA PHE A 337 11.04 -1.93 -6.79
C PHE A 337 11.03 -2.08 -5.26
N GLN A 338 11.72 -3.10 -4.73
CA GLN A 338 11.88 -3.28 -3.28
C GLN A 338 12.59 -2.07 -2.63
N GLN A 339 13.62 -1.53 -3.28
CA GLN A 339 14.33 -0.34 -2.82
C GLN A 339 13.43 0.90 -2.84
N ALA A 340 12.55 1.05 -3.84
CA ALA A 340 11.58 2.14 -3.93
C ALA A 340 10.44 2.01 -2.90
N LEU A 341 10.05 0.78 -2.54
CA LEU A 341 9.02 0.52 -1.53
C LEU A 341 9.50 0.86 -0.10
N ALA A 342 10.77 0.62 0.22
CA ALA A 342 11.34 0.86 1.54
C ALA A 342 11.12 2.30 2.10
N PRO A 343 11.40 3.39 1.36
CA PRO A 343 11.13 4.75 1.86
C PRO A 343 9.64 5.07 1.94
N ILE A 344 8.79 4.46 1.09
CA ILE A 344 7.34 4.61 1.17
C ILE A 344 6.82 3.98 2.46
N GLN A 345 7.31 2.77 2.78
CA GLN A 345 7.02 2.11 4.04
C GLN A 345 7.49 2.94 5.24
N GLU A 346 8.71 3.46 5.22
CA GLU A 346 9.23 4.31 6.30
C GLU A 346 8.42 5.61 6.46
N ALA A 347 8.04 6.24 5.35
CA ALA A 347 7.20 7.43 5.35
C ALA A 347 5.78 7.14 5.85
N ALA A 348 5.21 5.99 5.49
CA ALA A 348 3.93 5.52 5.99
C ALA A 348 4.01 5.28 7.50
N GLU A 349 5.00 4.55 7.98
CA GLU A 349 5.20 4.27 9.41
C GLU A 349 5.38 5.55 10.24
N LYS A 350 6.06 6.58 9.72
CA LYS A 350 6.21 7.88 10.39
C LYS A 350 4.93 8.73 10.41
N ARG A 351 4.09 8.63 9.37
CA ARG A 351 2.88 9.45 9.22
C ARG A 351 1.63 8.79 9.79
N MET A 352 1.64 7.47 9.94
CA MET A 352 0.57 6.75 10.62
C MET A 352 0.56 7.17 12.09
N PRO A 353 -0.57 7.66 12.62
CA PRO A 353 -0.68 7.88 14.06
C PRO A 353 -0.38 6.57 14.77
N ALA A 354 0.42 6.61 15.83
CA ALA A 354 0.52 5.48 16.75
C ALA A 354 -0.89 5.29 17.32
N MET A 355 -1.64 4.33 16.76
CA MET A 355 -2.90 3.89 17.33
C MET A 355 -2.57 3.49 18.77
N ALA A 356 -2.87 4.38 19.70
CA ALA A 356 -3.09 3.96 21.07
C ALA A 356 -4.14 2.87 20.94
N ILE A 357 -3.79 1.68 21.40
CA ILE A 357 -4.69 0.52 21.45
C ILE A 357 -5.83 0.93 22.39
N ALA A 358 -6.82 1.63 21.86
CA ALA A 358 -8.09 1.80 22.51
C ALA A 358 -8.71 0.42 22.47
N THR A 359 -8.77 -0.20 23.65
CA THR A 359 -9.47 -1.44 23.92
C THR A 359 -10.78 -1.50 23.14
N PRO A 360 -11.11 -2.63 22.49
CA PRO A 360 -12.27 -2.72 21.63
C PRO A 360 -13.53 -2.47 22.46
N THR A 361 -14.08 -1.28 22.34
CA THR A 361 -15.42 -0.99 22.85
C THR A 361 -16.36 -1.65 21.84
N PRO A 362 -17.29 -2.53 22.25
CA PRO A 362 -18.10 -3.29 21.31
C PRO A 362 -18.90 -2.33 20.45
N CYS A 363 -18.58 -2.31 19.16
CA CYS A 363 -19.37 -1.63 18.16
C CYS A 363 -20.76 -2.27 18.17
N ILE A 364 -21.75 -1.48 18.55
CA ILE A 364 -23.15 -1.77 18.27
C ILE A 364 -23.26 -1.87 16.75
N THR A 365 -23.49 -3.09 16.28
CA THR A 365 -23.75 -3.45 14.90
C THR A 365 -24.87 -2.58 14.34
N ARG A 366 -24.51 -1.54 13.60
CA ARG A 366 -25.43 -0.93 12.64
C ARG A 366 -25.69 -1.95 11.55
N MET A 367 -26.97 -2.25 11.39
CA MET A 367 -27.56 -3.16 10.42
C MET A 367 -26.86 -3.02 9.06
N ALA A 368 -26.04 -4.03 8.75
CA ALA A 368 -25.72 -4.34 7.37
C ALA A 368 -27.03 -4.72 6.69
N SER A 369 -27.44 -3.89 5.74
CA SER A 369 -28.37 -4.31 4.71
C SER A 369 -27.84 -5.59 4.06
N ASN A 370 -28.60 -6.66 4.20
CA ASN A 370 -28.38 -7.98 3.59
C ASN A 370 -27.66 -7.93 2.24
N PRO A 371 -26.61 -8.74 2.10
CA PRO A 371 -26.47 -9.59 0.95
C PRO A 371 -26.64 -11.06 1.36
N LEU A 372 -27.63 -11.67 0.72
CA LEU A 372 -27.64 -13.07 0.30
C LEU A 372 -27.91 -14.13 1.37
N ALA A 373 -29.19 -14.53 1.37
CA ALA A 373 -29.63 -15.93 1.28
C ALA A 373 -28.50 -16.98 1.23
N PHE A 374 -28.26 -17.61 2.37
CA PHE A 374 -27.72 -18.96 2.42
C PHE A 374 -28.77 -19.91 1.82
N THR A 375 -28.59 -20.28 0.55
CA THR A 375 -29.15 -21.53 0.05
C THR A 375 -28.28 -22.69 0.55
N PRO A 376 -28.89 -23.81 0.98
CA PRO A 376 -28.17 -24.90 1.63
C PRO A 376 -27.19 -25.59 0.67
N LEU A 377 -26.14 -26.15 1.25
CA LEU A 377 -25.18 -27.05 0.62
C LEU A 377 -25.91 -28.34 0.16
N VAL A 378 -26.62 -28.26 -0.97
CA VAL A 378 -27.11 -29.44 -1.67
C VAL A 378 -25.91 -30.00 -2.43
N LYS A 379 -25.46 -31.20 -2.05
CA LYS A 379 -24.63 -32.05 -2.92
C LYS A 379 -25.47 -32.42 -4.15
N LEU A 380 -25.55 -31.51 -5.11
CA LEU A 380 -26.02 -31.83 -6.44
C LEU A 380 -24.88 -32.58 -7.12
N ARG A 381 -25.04 -33.89 -7.27
CA ARG A 381 -24.35 -34.62 -8.34
C ARG A 381 -24.58 -33.83 -9.63
N PRO A 382 -23.54 -33.44 -10.37
CA PRO A 382 -23.75 -32.97 -11.73
C PRO A 382 -24.33 -34.15 -12.51
N SER A 383 -25.55 -33.97 -13.03
CA SER A 383 -26.00 -34.75 -14.19
C SER A 383 -25.00 -34.48 -15.31
N GLN A 384 -24.37 -35.55 -15.76
CA GLN A 384 -23.30 -35.61 -16.74
C GLN A 384 -23.52 -34.64 -17.91
N ALA A 385 -22.72 -33.58 -17.96
CA ALA A 385 -22.63 -32.64 -19.08
C ALA A 385 -21.14 -32.31 -19.26
N LEU A 386 -20.57 -32.84 -20.36
CA LEU A 386 -19.16 -32.90 -20.78
C LEU A 386 -18.09 -33.24 -19.71
N ASP A 387 -17.28 -34.25 -20.00
CA ASP A 387 -16.11 -34.64 -19.21
C ASP A 387 -14.95 -33.63 -19.44
N LEU A 388 -15.08 -32.43 -18.86
CA LEU A 388 -14.03 -31.40 -18.91
C LEU A 388 -13.02 -31.60 -17.76
N PRO A 389 -11.72 -31.35 -17.99
CA PRO A 389 -10.71 -31.33 -16.94
C PRO A 389 -11.13 -30.47 -15.74
N VAL A 390 -10.87 -30.96 -14.52
CA VAL A 390 -11.25 -30.30 -13.25
C VAL A 390 -10.75 -28.85 -13.16
N THR A 391 -9.58 -28.57 -13.73
CA THR A 391 -8.99 -27.22 -13.79
C THR A 391 -9.81 -26.24 -14.63
N LEU A 392 -10.40 -26.71 -15.73
CA LEU A 392 -11.28 -25.89 -16.58
C LEU A 392 -12.65 -25.69 -15.92
N GLN A 393 -13.17 -26.71 -15.22
CA GLN A 393 -14.41 -26.57 -14.46
C GLN A 393 -14.27 -25.52 -13.34
N ASP A 394 -13.13 -25.53 -12.63
CA ASP A 394 -12.83 -24.53 -11.60
C ASP A 394 -12.64 -23.12 -12.18
N ALA A 395 -11.98 -23.00 -13.34
CA ALA A 395 -11.81 -21.73 -14.04
C ALA A 395 -13.16 -21.15 -14.52
N LEU A 396 -14.05 -21.99 -15.06
CA LEU A 396 -15.40 -21.59 -15.47
C LEU A 396 -16.26 -21.16 -14.28
N ARG A 397 -16.12 -21.86 -13.13
CA ARG A 397 -16.80 -21.49 -11.89
C ARG A 397 -16.27 -20.18 -11.31
N TYR A 398 -14.96 -19.97 -11.32
CA TYR A 398 -14.35 -18.69 -10.94
C TYR A 398 -14.80 -17.56 -11.87
N ALA A 399 -14.94 -17.86 -13.16
CA ALA A 399 -15.50 -16.96 -14.14
C ALA A 399 -17.03 -16.82 -14.05
N GLY A 400 -17.74 -17.51 -13.15
CA GLY A 400 -19.20 -17.41 -12.97
C GLY A 400 -20.05 -17.91 -14.14
N ILE A 401 -19.52 -18.85 -14.94
CA ILE A 401 -20.16 -19.38 -16.16
C ILE A 401 -20.78 -20.74 -15.83
N SER A 402 -22.03 -20.97 -16.26
CA SER A 402 -22.76 -22.20 -15.94
C SER A 402 -22.16 -23.43 -16.62
N LEU A 403 -22.05 -24.55 -15.90
CA LEU A 403 -21.48 -25.81 -16.42
C LEU A 403 -22.51 -26.69 -17.17
N HIS A 404 -23.73 -26.21 -17.41
CA HIS A 404 -24.82 -26.98 -18.01
C HIS A 404 -24.84 -26.80 -19.54
N HIS A 405 -23.78 -27.27 -20.21
CA HIS A 405 -23.70 -27.24 -21.67
C HIS A 405 -23.69 -28.66 -22.22
N GLU A 406 -24.52 -28.95 -23.22
CA GLU A 406 -24.66 -30.29 -23.81
C GLU A 406 -23.60 -30.56 -24.90
N SER A 407 -23.00 -29.51 -25.48
CA SER A 407 -21.93 -29.60 -26.47
C SER A 407 -20.83 -28.55 -26.24
N MET A 408 -19.61 -28.82 -26.73
CA MET A 408 -18.47 -27.88 -26.66
C MET A 408 -18.75 -26.58 -27.43
N GLU A 409 -19.49 -26.64 -28.54
CA GLU A 409 -19.89 -25.47 -29.33
C GLU A 409 -20.81 -24.53 -28.51
N THR A 410 -21.79 -25.07 -27.78
CA THR A 410 -22.67 -24.25 -26.93
C THR A 410 -21.94 -23.59 -25.75
N LEU A 411 -20.86 -24.21 -25.27
CA LEU A 411 -19.99 -23.62 -24.26
C LEU A 411 -19.16 -22.49 -24.88
N GLU A 412 -18.60 -22.68 -26.08
CA GLU A 412 -17.83 -21.64 -26.77
C GLU A 412 -18.68 -20.40 -27.07
N ASP A 413 -19.91 -20.57 -27.56
CA ASP A 413 -20.85 -19.46 -27.82
C ASP A 413 -21.18 -18.69 -26.53
N SER A 414 -21.43 -19.41 -25.44
CA SER A 414 -21.69 -18.83 -24.11
C SER A 414 -20.46 -18.05 -23.58
N LEU A 415 -19.25 -18.56 -23.80
CA LEU A 415 -18.00 -17.89 -23.45
C LEU A 415 -17.80 -16.62 -24.28
N GLN A 416 -18.07 -16.68 -25.59
CA GLN A 416 -17.95 -15.52 -26.48
C GLN A 416 -18.97 -14.45 -26.10
N GLN A 417 -20.22 -14.81 -25.84
CA GLN A 417 -21.25 -13.88 -25.38
C GLN A 417 -20.88 -13.25 -24.03
N THR A 418 -20.45 -14.05 -23.05
CA THR A 418 -20.03 -13.55 -21.73
C THR A 418 -18.83 -12.61 -21.85
N ARG A 419 -17.90 -12.89 -22.76
CA ARG A 419 -16.75 -12.01 -23.03
C ARG A 419 -17.22 -10.65 -23.56
N VAL A 420 -18.12 -10.62 -24.55
CA VAL A 420 -18.66 -9.38 -25.11
C VAL A 420 -19.42 -8.59 -24.05
N GLU A 421 -20.33 -9.23 -23.31
CA GLU A 421 -21.09 -8.56 -22.24
C GLU A 421 -20.19 -7.96 -21.16
N ARG A 422 -19.07 -8.62 -20.82
CA ARG A 422 -18.12 -8.10 -19.84
C ARG A 422 -17.26 -6.97 -20.39
N THR A 423 -16.84 -7.03 -21.65
CA THR A 423 -16.12 -5.93 -22.28
C THR A 423 -16.99 -4.70 -22.38
N ASP A 424 -18.27 -4.87 -22.69
CA ASP A 424 -19.23 -3.77 -22.77
C ASP A 424 -19.47 -3.17 -21.38
N LYS A 425 -19.73 -4.00 -20.36
CA LYS A 425 -19.86 -3.53 -18.97
C LYS A 425 -18.61 -2.81 -18.47
N LEU A 426 -17.41 -3.31 -18.81
CA LEU A 426 -16.16 -2.65 -18.44
C LEU A 426 -16.04 -1.27 -19.09
N LYS A 427 -16.43 -1.16 -20.36
CA LYS A 427 -16.44 0.10 -21.08
C LYS A 427 -17.45 1.09 -20.47
N ASP A 428 -18.66 0.63 -20.17
CA ASP A 428 -19.70 1.43 -19.51
C ASP A 428 -19.25 1.91 -18.13
N HIS A 429 -18.60 1.04 -17.35
CA HIS A 429 -18.03 1.41 -16.06
C HIS A 429 -16.90 2.44 -16.19
N TYR A 430 -16.04 2.28 -17.19
CA TYR A 430 -14.97 3.25 -17.47
C TYR A 430 -15.55 4.61 -17.85
N GLU A 431 -16.50 4.65 -18.80
CA GLU A 431 -17.16 5.87 -19.24
C GLU A 431 -17.92 6.54 -18.09
N SER A 432 -18.71 5.79 -17.31
CA SER A 432 -19.44 6.32 -16.16
C SER A 432 -18.51 6.83 -15.05
N THR A 433 -17.38 6.18 -14.81
CA THR A 433 -16.40 6.64 -13.82
C THR A 433 -15.67 7.88 -14.32
N ALA A 434 -15.26 7.90 -15.59
CA ALA A 434 -14.60 9.05 -16.21
C ALA A 434 -15.51 10.29 -16.20
N THR A 435 -16.78 10.16 -16.61
CA THR A 435 -17.74 11.28 -16.57
C THR A 435 -18.01 11.73 -15.14
N SER A 436 -18.27 10.81 -14.20
CA SER A 436 -18.54 11.18 -12.81
C SER A 436 -17.34 11.86 -12.13
N THR A 437 -16.12 11.42 -12.45
CA THR A 437 -14.90 12.07 -11.93
C THR A 437 -14.68 13.45 -12.54
N HIS A 438 -14.89 13.60 -13.85
CA HIS A 438 -14.83 14.91 -14.51
C HIS A 438 -15.87 15.89 -13.97
N GLU A 439 -17.14 15.47 -13.79
CA GLU A 439 -18.19 16.29 -13.19
C GLU A 439 -17.83 16.74 -11.78
N ARG A 440 -17.34 15.82 -10.94
CA ARG A 440 -16.91 16.15 -9.57
C ARG A 440 -15.72 17.11 -9.53
N LEU A 441 -14.78 16.98 -10.47
CA LEU A 441 -13.65 17.89 -10.59
C LEU A 441 -14.11 19.28 -11.07
N ALA A 442 -14.97 19.34 -12.08
CA ALA A 442 -15.56 20.58 -12.57
C ALA A 442 -16.33 21.30 -11.46
N ASP A 443 -17.19 20.60 -10.73
CA ASP A 443 -17.92 21.16 -9.59
C ASP A 443 -17.00 21.72 -8.50
N ARG A 444 -15.89 21.02 -8.20
CA ARG A 444 -14.92 21.50 -7.22
C ARG A 444 -14.14 22.70 -7.71
N CYS A 445 -13.73 22.73 -8.98
CA CYS A 445 -13.05 23.88 -9.57
C CYS A 445 -13.98 25.10 -9.61
N ASN A 446 -15.22 24.93 -10.07
CA ASN A 446 -16.21 26.01 -10.11
C ASN A 446 -16.50 26.59 -8.71
N ARG A 447 -16.59 25.73 -7.68
CA ARG A 447 -16.74 26.20 -6.29
C ARG A 447 -15.50 26.93 -5.80
N ALA A 448 -14.31 26.42 -6.10
CA ALA A 448 -13.06 27.08 -5.72
C ALA A 448 -12.91 28.46 -6.40
N ASP A 449 -13.28 28.57 -7.67
CA ASP A 449 -13.27 29.83 -8.41
C ASP A 449 -14.29 30.82 -7.82
N ALA A 450 -15.50 30.37 -7.52
CA ALA A 450 -16.51 31.20 -6.85
C ALA A 450 -16.04 31.68 -5.46
N ASP A 451 -15.42 30.80 -4.67
CA ASP A 451 -14.86 31.16 -3.36
C ASP A 451 -13.69 32.15 -3.51
N LEU A 452 -12.84 31.99 -4.52
CA LEU A 452 -11.77 32.94 -4.84
C LEU A 452 -12.32 34.30 -5.25
N GLU A 453 -13.39 34.36 -6.05
CA GLU A 453 -14.08 35.61 -6.40
C GLU A 453 -14.67 36.29 -5.16
N VAL A 454 -15.27 35.52 -4.23
CA VAL A 454 -15.79 36.06 -2.96
C VAL A 454 -14.66 36.62 -2.09
N ILE A 455 -13.54 35.90 -1.96
CA ILE A 455 -12.39 36.35 -1.16
C ILE A 455 -11.75 37.59 -1.78
N THR A 456 -11.51 37.57 -3.10
CA THR A 456 -10.89 38.71 -3.80
C THR A 456 -11.80 39.94 -3.79
N SER A 457 -13.11 39.77 -4.03
CA SER A 457 -14.07 40.88 -3.94
C SER A 457 -14.16 41.47 -2.53
N ALA A 458 -14.09 40.65 -1.47
CA ALA A 458 -14.04 41.13 -0.09
C ALA A 458 -12.73 41.87 0.22
N LEU A 459 -11.59 41.36 -0.25
CA LEU A 459 -10.27 41.94 -0.04
C LEU A 459 -10.12 43.31 -0.73
N TYR A 460 -10.66 43.44 -1.95
CA TYR A 460 -10.54 44.66 -2.75
C TYR A 460 -11.74 45.63 -2.60
N LYS A 461 -12.74 45.30 -1.78
CA LYS A 461 -13.95 46.12 -1.54
C LYS A 461 -13.68 47.59 -1.17
N HIS A 462 -12.54 47.86 -0.52
CA HIS A 462 -12.15 49.19 -0.02
C HIS A 462 -10.92 49.77 -0.73
N SER A 463 -10.44 49.11 -1.80
CA SER A 463 -9.33 49.58 -2.62
C SER A 463 -9.84 50.41 -3.81
N PRO A 464 -9.14 51.47 -4.23
CA PRO A 464 -9.46 52.20 -5.46
C PRO A 464 -9.33 51.34 -6.74
N PHE A 465 -8.81 50.11 -6.62
CA PHE A 465 -8.74 49.11 -7.68
C PHE A 465 -9.72 47.95 -7.44
N ALA A 466 -10.97 48.26 -7.07
CA ALA A 466 -11.99 47.31 -6.61
C ALA A 466 -12.29 46.11 -7.54
N GLN A 467 -11.77 46.09 -8.76
CA GLN A 467 -11.85 44.97 -9.70
C GLN A 467 -10.48 44.70 -10.34
N VAL A 468 -9.59 44.01 -9.63
CA VAL A 468 -8.36 43.48 -10.23
C VAL A 468 -8.71 42.22 -11.03
N HIS A 469 -8.96 42.40 -12.33
CA HIS A 469 -9.02 41.27 -13.25
C HIS A 469 -7.59 40.79 -13.46
N LEU A 470 -7.27 39.58 -12.96
CA LEU A 470 -5.94 38.96 -13.11
C LEU A 470 -5.62 38.61 -14.57
N THR A 471 -6.63 38.61 -15.43
CA THR A 471 -6.51 38.42 -16.87
C THR A 471 -6.64 39.75 -17.59
N SER A 472 -5.78 39.99 -18.59
CA SER A 472 -5.90 41.21 -19.40
C SER A 472 -7.25 41.22 -20.13
N ALA A 473 -7.97 42.35 -20.13
CA ALA A 473 -9.26 42.50 -20.83
C ALA A 473 -9.19 42.11 -22.31
N ARG A 474 -7.99 42.24 -22.92
CA ARG A 474 -7.69 41.78 -24.27
C ARG A 474 -7.75 40.26 -24.39
N LEU A 475 -7.15 39.53 -23.44
CA LEU A 475 -7.13 38.06 -23.43
C LEU A 475 -8.53 37.51 -23.16
N GLN A 476 -9.27 38.10 -22.23
CA GLN A 476 -10.66 37.72 -21.96
C GLN A 476 -11.56 37.97 -23.17
N GLY A 477 -11.39 39.11 -23.85
CA GLY A 477 -12.08 39.39 -25.11
C GLY A 477 -11.63 38.53 -26.30
N GLN A 478 -10.45 37.89 -26.24
CA GLN A 478 -10.03 36.88 -27.22
C GLN A 478 -10.61 35.51 -26.88
N LEU A 479 -10.70 35.16 -25.60
CA LEU A 479 -11.28 33.92 -25.10
C LEU A 479 -12.78 33.87 -25.39
N MET A 480 -13.51 34.95 -25.10
CA MET A 480 -14.94 35.08 -25.47
C MET A 480 -15.15 34.97 -26.98
N ARG A 481 -14.27 35.55 -27.81
CA ARG A 481 -14.35 35.41 -29.27
C ARG A 481 -14.08 33.98 -29.75
N MET A 482 -13.14 33.28 -29.11
CA MET A 482 -12.89 31.86 -29.39
C MET A 482 -14.05 30.99 -28.93
N GLU A 483 -14.67 31.30 -27.80
CA GLU A 483 -15.84 30.60 -27.27
C GLU A 483 -17.05 30.79 -28.20
N GLU A 484 -17.34 32.02 -28.62
CA GLU A 484 -18.36 32.30 -29.65
C GLU A 484 -18.05 31.61 -30.99
N GLU A 485 -16.76 31.52 -31.37
CA GLU A 485 -16.36 30.80 -32.57
C GLU A 485 -16.50 29.28 -32.43
N LEU A 486 -16.21 28.72 -31.25
CA LEU A 486 -16.41 27.31 -30.95
C LEU A 486 -17.90 26.97 -30.90
N GLU A 487 -18.73 27.75 -30.21
CA GLU A 487 -20.19 27.54 -30.17
C GLU A 487 -20.80 27.62 -31.57
N ARG A 488 -20.35 28.59 -32.40
CA ARG A 488 -20.77 28.66 -33.80
C ARG A 488 -20.33 27.43 -34.59
N ARG A 489 -19.10 26.96 -34.40
CA ARG A 489 -18.57 25.76 -35.09
C ARG A 489 -19.23 24.48 -34.62
N ASP A 490 -19.58 24.40 -33.34
CA ASP A 490 -20.30 23.28 -32.75
C ASP A 490 -21.75 23.29 -33.23
N GLY A 491 -22.37 24.47 -33.35
CA GLY A 491 -23.66 24.65 -34.03
C GLY A 491 -23.61 24.24 -35.51
N GLU A 492 -22.57 24.64 -36.25
CA GLU A 492 -22.33 24.19 -37.63
C GLU A 492 -22.13 22.65 -37.71
N LEU A 493 -21.47 22.04 -36.72
CA LEU A 493 -21.29 20.58 -36.61
C LEU A 493 -22.58 19.85 -36.27
N VAL A 494 -23.39 20.40 -35.37
CA VAL A 494 -24.71 19.85 -34.99
C VAL A 494 -25.69 20.01 -36.15
N GLU A 495 -25.65 21.11 -36.91
CA GLU A 495 -26.39 21.26 -38.17
C GLU A 495 -25.88 20.31 -39.26
N ALA A 496 -24.58 20.05 -39.32
CA ALA A 496 -23.99 19.07 -40.24
C ALA A 496 -24.26 17.61 -39.85
N GLN A 497 -24.41 17.29 -38.56
CA GLN A 497 -24.84 15.99 -38.06
C GLN A 497 -26.35 15.80 -38.16
N GLY A 498 -27.14 16.85 -37.94
CA GLY A 498 -28.60 16.85 -38.07
C GLY A 498 -29.06 16.82 -39.53
N ASN A 499 -28.27 17.38 -40.44
CA ASN A 499 -28.39 17.11 -41.87
C ASN A 499 -27.66 15.80 -42.20
N GLU A 500 -28.28 14.66 -41.86
CA GLU A 500 -28.07 13.46 -42.66
C GLU A 500 -28.21 13.89 -44.13
N LEU A 501 -27.14 13.73 -44.92
CA LEU A 501 -27.06 14.11 -46.33
C LEU A 501 -28.27 13.57 -47.10
N SER A 502 -29.33 14.38 -47.14
CA SER A 502 -30.54 14.04 -47.84
C SER A 502 -30.18 13.91 -49.32
N LEU A 503 -30.60 12.83 -49.96
CA LEU A 503 -30.49 12.62 -51.41
C LEU A 503 -31.07 13.79 -52.24
N SER A 504 -31.82 14.68 -51.59
CA SER A 504 -32.37 15.89 -52.19
C SER A 504 -31.41 17.09 -52.24
N ASP A 505 -30.27 17.09 -51.53
CA ASP A 505 -29.31 18.19 -51.49
C ASP A 505 -28.58 18.37 -52.83
N ALA A 506 -28.42 19.62 -53.25
CA ALA A 506 -27.88 19.99 -54.56
C ALA A 506 -26.44 19.50 -54.75
N LYS A 507 -25.65 19.43 -53.67
CA LYS A 507 -24.27 18.92 -53.69
C LYS A 507 -24.21 17.39 -53.84
N VAL A 508 -25.13 16.67 -53.19
CA VAL A 508 -25.25 15.20 -53.31
C VAL A 508 -25.76 14.81 -54.70
N ARG A 509 -26.74 15.52 -55.26
CA ARG A 509 -27.18 15.29 -56.65
C ARG A 509 -26.08 15.55 -57.67
N ALA A 510 -25.28 16.60 -57.48
CA ALA A 510 -24.14 16.88 -58.35
C ALA A 510 -23.07 15.78 -58.27
N PHE A 511 -22.86 15.19 -57.10
CA PHE A 511 -21.96 14.06 -56.90
C PHE A 511 -22.49 12.76 -57.53
N ILE A 512 -23.76 12.41 -57.31
CA ILE A 512 -24.40 11.23 -57.93
C ILE A 512 -24.48 11.37 -59.45
N ALA A 513 -24.78 12.55 -59.99
CA ALA A 513 -24.76 12.78 -61.44
C ALA A 513 -23.37 12.62 -62.06
N LYS A 514 -22.30 12.88 -61.29
CA LYS A 514 -20.91 12.80 -61.75
C LYS A 514 -20.29 11.41 -61.59
N TYR A 515 -20.71 10.64 -60.59
CA TYR A 515 -20.08 9.36 -60.23
C TYR A 515 -21.04 8.16 -60.11
N GLY A 516 -22.35 8.37 -60.09
CA GLY A 516 -23.38 7.35 -59.88
C GLY A 516 -23.90 6.67 -61.15
N GLY A 517 -23.28 6.93 -62.31
CA GLY A 517 -23.63 6.26 -63.56
C GLY A 517 -22.79 4.99 -63.77
N ARG A 518 -23.28 3.86 -63.26
CA ARG A 518 -23.06 2.52 -63.85
C ARG A 518 -24.21 1.58 -63.49
#